data_AF-A0A356E5C0-F1
#
_entry.id   AF-A0A356E5C0-F1
#
_cell.length_a   1.000
_cell.length_b   1.000
_cell.length_c   1.000
_cell.angle_alpha   90.00
_cell.angle_beta   90.00
_cell.angle_gamma   90.00
#
_symmetry.space_group_name_H-M   'P 1'
#
loop_
_entity.id
_entity.type
_entity.pdbx_description
1 polymer ?
#
loop_
_entity_poly.entity_id
_entity_poly.type
_entity_poly.pdbx_seq_one_letter_code
_entity_poly.pdbx_strand_id
1 'polypeptide(L)' 'QNRLPDYQYDSHFGGVIYAFMRGMNGRDAKQGVFFTKPSEALIKALEPLFYA' A
#
# COMPACT_ATOMS: atom_id res chain seq x y z
N GLN A 1 -1.62 -2.79 -19.94
CA GLN A 1 -2.10 -3.31 -18.64
C GLN A 1 -1.15 -4.44 -18.25
N ASN A 2 -0.24 -4.21 -17.29
CA ASN A 2 0.79 -5.19 -16.93
C ASN A 2 0.46 -5.71 -15.52
N ARG A 3 -0.20 -6.86 -15.44
CA ARG A 3 -0.33 -7.62 -14.18
C ARG A 3 0.72 -8.72 -14.20
N LEU A 4 1.37 -8.92 -13.06
CA LEU A 4 2.25 -10.07 -12.88
C LEU A 4 1.39 -11.34 -12.99
N PRO A 5 1.76 -12.32 -13.83
CA PRO A 5 1.09 -13.63 -13.82
C PRO A 5 1.27 -14.26 -12.44
N ASP A 6 0.24 -14.96 -11.97
CA ASP A 6 0.22 -15.69 -10.68
C ASP A 6 0.51 -14.82 -9.44
N TYR A 7 0.09 -13.56 -9.47
CA TYR A 7 0.25 -12.63 -8.35
C TYR A 7 -0.38 -13.16 -7.05
N GLN A 8 0.46 -13.54 -6.09
CA GLN A 8 0.10 -13.83 -4.71
C GLN A 8 0.27 -12.59 -3.81
N TYR A 9 -0.78 -12.20 -3.09
CA TYR A 9 -0.76 -10.99 -2.25
C TYR A 9 0.31 -11.04 -1.15
N ASP A 10 0.42 -12.16 -0.45
CA ASP A 10 1.29 -12.27 0.72
C ASP A 10 2.77 -12.10 0.37
N SER A 11 3.20 -12.62 -0.79
CA SER A 11 4.59 -12.56 -1.24
C SER A 11 4.91 -11.33 -2.09
N HIS A 12 3.94 -10.78 -2.82
CA HIS A 12 4.19 -9.70 -3.78
C HIS A 12 3.67 -8.34 -3.34
N PHE A 13 2.78 -8.26 -2.35
CA PHE A 13 2.28 -6.99 -1.82
C PHE A 13 3.06 -6.56 -0.58
N GLY A 14 3.82 -5.47 -0.73
CA GLY A 14 4.62 -4.89 0.34
C GLY A 14 3.85 -3.98 1.30
N GLY A 15 2.64 -3.54 0.95
CA GLY A 15 1.92 -2.49 1.68
C GLY A 15 1.94 -1.15 0.95
N VAL A 16 1.53 -0.10 1.66
CA VAL A 16 1.45 1.28 1.17
C VAL A 16 2.15 2.24 2.14
N ILE A 17 2.74 3.30 1.57
CA ILE A 17 3.38 4.37 2.31
C ILE A 17 2.64 5.67 2.05
N TYR A 18 2.29 6.37 3.13
CA TYR A 18 1.75 7.71 3.12
C TYR A 18 2.84 8.69 3.56
N ALA A 19 3.31 9.50 2.59
CA ALA A 19 4.36 10.47 2.77
C ALA A 19 3.79 11.88 3.05
N PHE A 20 3.85 12.31 4.30
CA PHE A 20 3.51 13.67 4.74
C PHE A 20 4.76 14.55 4.71
N MET A 21 5.03 15.14 3.55
CA MET A 21 6.25 15.94 3.30
C MET A 21 6.50 17.04 4.35
N ARG A 22 5.44 17.67 4.87
CA ARG A 22 5.57 18.71 5.93
C ARG A 22 6.15 18.17 7.25
N GLY A 23 6.00 16.87 7.53
CA GLY A 23 6.58 16.21 8.69
C GLY A 23 7.99 15.67 8.46
N MET A 24 8.46 15.60 7.20
CA MET A 24 9.79 15.11 6.86
C MET A 24 10.81 16.23 7.01
N ASN A 25 11.33 16.40 8.22
CA ASN A 25 12.28 17.47 8.56
C ASN A 25 13.76 17.02 8.53
N GLY A 26 14.04 15.78 8.10
CA GLY A 26 15.38 15.22 8.02
C GLY A 26 16.02 14.85 9.37
N ARG A 27 15.30 15.02 10.49
CA ARG A 27 15.81 14.71 11.84
C ARG A 27 15.43 13.32 12.31
N ASP A 28 14.26 12.83 11.90
CA ASP A 28 13.80 11.48 12.17
C ASP A 28 13.13 10.91 10.91
N ALA A 29 13.65 9.80 10.42
CA ALA A 29 13.14 9.11 9.22
C ALA A 29 11.72 8.54 9.42
N LYS A 30 11.25 8.42 10.67
CA LYS A 30 9.88 7.99 11.00
C LYS A 30 8.89 9.17 11.03
N GLN A 31 9.36 10.42 11.08
CA GLN A 31 8.47 11.57 11.05
C GLN A 31 8.00 11.87 9.62
N GLY A 32 6.69 11.98 9.46
CA GLY A 32 6.06 12.23 8.18
C GLY A 32 5.95 11.01 7.26
N VAL A 33 6.35 9.82 7.69
CA VAL A 33 6.15 8.57 6.93
C VAL A 33 5.21 7.65 7.72
N PHE A 34 4.06 7.31 7.15
CA PHE A 34 3.16 6.30 7.71
C PHE A 34 3.09 5.09 6.78
N PHE A 35 3.28 3.90 7.33
CA PHE A 35 3.20 2.65 6.59
C PHE A 35 2.01 1.82 7.06
N THR A 36 1.30 1.19 6.13
CA THR A 36 0.31 0.17 6.44
C THR A 36 0.31 -0.91 5.38
N LYS A 37 0.16 -2.17 5.79
CA LYS A 37 -0.17 -3.28 4.90
C LYS A 37 -1.64 -3.63 5.16
N PRO A 38 -2.58 -3.19 4.31
CA PRO A 38 -3.99 -3.61 4.43
C PRO A 38 -4.11 -5.14 4.41
N SER A 39 -5.24 -5.67 4.87
CA SER A 39 -5.50 -7.11 4.73
C SER A 39 -5.85 -7.44 3.29
N GLU A 40 -5.46 -8.63 2.84
CA GLU A 40 -5.86 -9.13 1.52
C GLU A 40 -7.39 -9.14 1.37
N ALA A 41 -8.11 -9.52 2.44
CA ALA A 41 -9.57 -9.54 2.46
C ALA A 41 -10.19 -8.17 2.17
N LEU A 42 -9.63 -7.09 2.71
CA LEU A 42 -10.07 -5.73 2.42
C LEU A 42 -9.84 -5.38 0.95
N ILE A 43 -8.67 -5.70 0.40
CA ILE A 43 -8.34 -5.42 -1.00
C ILE A 43 -9.29 -6.19 -1.94
N LYS A 44 -9.53 -7.48 -1.69
CA LYS A 44 -10.46 -8.31 -2.44
C LYS A 44 -11.90 -7.78 -2.39
N ALA A 45 -12.33 -7.25 -1.24
CA ALA A 45 -13.66 -6.65 -1.10
C ALA A 45 -13.82 -5.33 -1.88
N LEU A 46 -12.72 -4.60 -2.12
CA LEU A 46 -12.73 -3.36 -2.89
C LEU A 46 -12.74 -3.57 -4.40
N GLU A 47 -12.13 -4.64 -4.92
CA GLU A 47 -12.08 -4.92 -6.36
C GLU A 47 -13.42 -4.77 -7.10
N PRO A 48 -14.53 -5.40 -6.67
CA PRO A 48 -15.81 -5.28 -7.38
C PRO A 48 -16.39 -3.87 -7.37
N LEU A 49 -15.98 -2.99 -6.44
CA LEU A 49 -16.47 -1.61 -6.36
C LEU A 49 -15.80 -0.68 -7.39
N PHE A 50 -14.63 -1.04 -7.90
CA PHE A 50 -13.85 -0.21 -8.83
C PHE A 50 -13.80 -0.77 -10.26
N TYR A 51 -14.18 -2.04 -10.45
CA TYR A 51 -14.16 -2.72 -11.74
C TYR A 51 -15.57 -2.96 -12.35
N ALA A 52 -16.60 -2.28 -11.83
CA ALA A 52 -17.94 -2.22 -12.42
C ALA A 52 -18.02 -1.21 -13.58
#